data_AF-A0A3M2DZY3-F1
#
_entry.id   AF-A0A3M2DZY3-F1
#
_cell.length_a   1.000
_cell.length_b   1.000
_cell.length_c   1.000
_cell.angle_alpha   90.00
_cell.angle_beta   90.00
_cell.angle_gamma   90.00
#
_symmetry.space_group_name_H-M   'P 1'
#
loop_
_entity.id
_entity.type
_entity.pdbx_description
1 polymer ?
#
loop_
_entity_poly.entity_id
_entity_poly.type
_entity_poly.pdbx_seq_one_letter_code
_entity_poly.pdbx_strand_id
1 'polypeptide(L)'
;DLFSQQASPLVDGWQPQALLTEILLIEGFPLDSRVVPLEEGFPENVVWRVHHPDVSHELFVCLDEEIQSDTVDRLPSLLRAEDIFICLDSALTDEAKVTLDDRIRLKVI
;
A
#
# COMPACT_ATOMS: atom_id res chain seq x y z
N ASP A 1 -30.81 1.30 7.67
CA ASP A 1 -29.64 0.45 7.87
C ASP A 1 -28.50 1.36 8.25
N LEU A 2 -28.15 1.42 9.53
CA LEU A 2 -27.53 2.60 10.15
C LEU A 2 -25.98 2.60 10.08
N PHE A 3 -25.38 1.61 9.43
CA PHE A 3 -23.93 1.43 9.38
C PHE A 3 -23.37 1.14 7.98
N SER A 4 -24.19 1.22 6.93
CA SER A 4 -23.84 0.67 5.61
C SER A 4 -23.14 1.66 4.65
N GLN A 5 -22.40 2.65 5.17
CA GLN A 5 -21.52 3.49 4.35
C GLN A 5 -20.23 3.79 5.12
N GLN A 6 -19.23 2.93 5.00
CA GLN A 6 -17.84 3.39 5.10
C GLN A 6 -17.64 4.32 3.90
N ALA A 7 -17.79 5.63 4.13
CA ALA A 7 -17.43 6.61 3.13
C ALA A 7 -15.92 6.48 2.87
N SER A 8 -15.54 6.30 1.61
CA SER A 8 -14.13 6.33 1.22
C SER A 8 -13.55 7.68 1.67
N PRO A 9 -12.35 7.71 2.28
CA PRO A 9 -11.69 8.97 2.63
C PRO A 9 -11.16 9.71 1.40
N LEU A 10 -11.22 9.08 0.22
CA LEU A 10 -10.79 9.67 -1.03
C LEU A 10 -11.85 10.63 -1.56
N VAL A 11 -11.38 11.81 -1.97
CA VAL A 11 -12.24 12.78 -2.67
C VAL A 11 -12.51 12.32 -4.10
N ASP A 12 -13.65 12.72 -4.65
CA ASP A 12 -14.00 12.44 -6.05
C ASP A 12 -12.90 12.92 -7.00
N GLY A 13 -12.48 12.04 -7.93
CA GLY A 13 -11.47 12.35 -8.94
C GLY A 13 -10.03 12.46 -8.42
N TRP A 14 -9.73 11.90 -7.23
CA TRP A 14 -8.37 11.79 -6.72
C TRP A 14 -7.41 11.16 -7.75
N GLN A 15 -6.13 11.50 -7.63
CA GLN A 15 -5.08 11.05 -8.55
C GLN A 15 -4.07 10.18 -7.79
N PRO A 16 -3.66 9.02 -8.32
CA PRO A 16 -2.70 8.13 -7.66
C PRO A 16 -1.40 8.81 -7.24
N GLN A 17 -0.87 9.72 -8.07
CA GLN A 17 0.37 10.44 -7.77
C GLN A 17 0.20 11.45 -6.63
N ALA A 18 -0.98 12.09 -6.53
CA ALA A 18 -1.29 13.01 -5.44
C ALA A 18 -1.42 12.24 -4.12
N LEU A 19 -2.17 11.14 -4.12
CA LEU A 19 -2.33 10.29 -2.95
C LEU A 19 -0.98 9.69 -2.51
N LEU A 20 -0.16 9.21 -3.45
CA LEU A 20 1.19 8.73 -3.13
C LEU A 20 2.03 9.82 -2.45
N THR A 21 1.98 11.06 -2.93
CA THR A 21 2.68 12.19 -2.32
C THR A 21 2.21 12.46 -0.89
N GLU A 22 0.88 12.41 -0.65
CA GLU A 22 0.32 12.55 0.69
C GLU A 22 0.77 11.41 1.62
N ILE A 23 0.77 10.17 1.13
CA ILE A 23 1.27 9.00 1.86
C ILE A 23 2.72 9.22 2.29
N LEU A 24 3.59 9.72 1.40
CA LEU A 24 4.99 10.00 1.76
C LEU A 24 5.08 10.98 2.92
N LEU A 25 4.32 12.07 2.87
CA LEU A 25 4.32 13.09 3.92
C LEU A 25 3.79 12.56 5.25
N ILE A 26 2.74 11.74 5.23
CA ILE A 26 2.13 11.14 6.43
C ILE A 26 3.09 10.13 7.08
N GLU A 27 3.76 9.31 6.26
CA GLU A 27 4.70 8.29 6.72
C GLU A 27 6.10 8.84 7.02
N GLY A 28 6.33 10.13 6.80
CA GLY A 28 7.59 10.81 7.14
C GLY A 28 8.72 10.59 6.13
N PHE A 29 8.38 10.22 4.89
CA PHE A 29 9.33 10.13 3.78
C PHE A 29 9.57 11.51 3.15
N PRO A 30 10.83 11.89 2.88
CA PRO A 30 11.16 13.08 2.09
C PRO A 30 10.54 13.05 0.68
N LEU A 31 10.20 14.20 0.12
CA LEU A 31 9.59 14.29 -1.21
C LEU A 31 10.54 13.94 -2.37
N ASP A 32 11.84 13.91 -2.12
CA ASP A 32 12.88 13.44 -3.05
C ASP A 32 13.19 11.94 -2.87
N SER A 33 12.38 11.21 -2.11
CA SER A 33 12.43 9.76 -2.01
C SER A 33 12.33 9.10 -3.39
N ARG A 34 13.09 8.03 -3.58
CA ARG A 34 13.08 7.27 -4.83
C ARG A 34 11.87 6.33 -4.84
N VAL A 35 10.95 6.58 -5.75
CA VAL A 35 9.79 5.71 -6.03
C VAL A 35 10.09 4.85 -7.26
N VAL A 36 9.96 3.52 -7.13
CA VAL A 36 10.19 2.57 -8.23
C VAL A 36 9.05 1.55 -8.29
N PRO A 37 8.42 1.31 -9.46
CA PRO A 37 7.47 0.20 -9.61
C PRO A 37 8.19 -1.15 -9.54
N LEU A 38 7.57 -2.12 -8.87
CA LEU A 38 8.03 -3.51 -8.79
C LEU A 38 7.34 -4.33 -9.88
N GLU A 39 7.86 -4.27 -11.10
CA GLU A 39 7.30 -5.01 -12.24
C GLU A 39 7.47 -6.54 -12.10
N GLU A 40 8.57 -6.97 -11.47
CA GLU A 40 8.86 -8.39 -11.34
C GLU A 40 8.02 -9.05 -10.24
N GLY A 41 7.09 -9.91 -10.69
CA GLY A 41 6.26 -10.79 -9.87
C GLY A 41 5.06 -10.12 -9.19
N PHE A 42 4.65 -8.95 -9.68
CA PHE A 42 3.33 -8.38 -9.43
C PHE A 42 2.67 -8.08 -10.79
N PRO A 43 2.32 -9.11 -11.59
CA PRO A 43 1.84 -8.91 -12.96
C PRO A 43 0.46 -8.25 -13.03
N GLU A 44 -0.35 -8.38 -11.98
CA GLU A 44 -1.73 -7.91 -11.92
C GLU A 44 -1.93 -6.74 -10.96
N ASN A 45 -0.89 -6.34 -10.22
CA ASN A 45 -0.93 -5.19 -9.34
C ASN A 45 0.25 -4.25 -9.54
N VAL A 46 -0.01 -2.95 -9.48
CA VAL A 46 1.03 -1.92 -9.46
C VAL A 46 1.48 -1.68 -8.03
N VAL A 47 2.61 -2.30 -7.66
CA VAL A 47 3.26 -2.10 -6.37
C VAL A 47 4.45 -1.17 -6.53
N TRP A 48 4.44 -0.02 -5.86
CA TRP A 48 5.59 0.87 -5.77
C TRP A 48 6.40 0.60 -4.51
N ARG A 49 7.73 0.62 -4.64
CA ARG A 49 8.66 0.70 -3.50
C ARG A 49 9.22 2.11 -3.41
N VAL A 50 9.23 2.64 -2.20
CA VAL A 50 9.77 3.94 -1.86
C VAL A 50 10.93 3.79 -0.90
N HIS A 51 12.06 4.34 -1.32
CA HIS A 51 13.33 4.31 -0.60
C HIS A 51 13.87 5.73 -0.39
N HIS A 52 14.40 5.99 0.81
CA HIS A 52 15.23 7.16 1.06
C HIS A 52 16.41 6.79 1.98
N PRO A 53 17.64 7.28 1.71
CA PRO A 53 18.82 6.94 2.52
C PRO A 53 18.70 7.27 4.02
N ASP A 54 17.94 8.31 4.35
CA ASP A 54 17.72 8.75 5.74
C ASP A 54 16.53 8.08 6.44
N VAL A 55 15.82 7.16 5.76
CA VAL A 55 14.70 6.40 6.33
C VAL A 55 15.12 4.95 6.49
N SER A 56 14.96 4.40 7.71
CA SER A 56 15.51 3.08 8.06
C SER A 56 14.71 1.89 7.49
N HIS A 57 13.53 2.15 6.94
CA HIS A 57 12.62 1.15 6.40
C HIS A 57 12.16 1.57 5.00
N GLU A 58 11.66 0.60 4.24
CA GLU A 58 11.03 0.84 2.95
C GLU A 58 9.53 1.00 3.13
N LEU A 59 8.93 1.77 2.23
CA LEU A 59 7.49 1.86 2.10
C LEU A 59 7.06 1.21 0.78
N PHE A 60 6.07 0.33 0.86
CA PHE A 60 5.46 -0.32 -0.29
C PHE A 60 4.02 0.17 -0.41
N VAL A 61 3.60 0.56 -1.62
CA VAL A 61 2.27 1.13 -1.85
C VAL A 61 1.63 0.45 -3.05
N CYS A 62 0.36 0.06 -2.93
CA CYS A 62 -0.48 -0.36 -4.05
C CYS A 62 -1.81 0.38 -4.00
N LEU A 63 -2.16 1.10 -5.07
CA LEU A 63 -3.36 1.94 -5.13
C LEU A 63 -4.38 1.42 -6.16
N ASP A 64 -4.24 0.15 -6.55
CA ASP A 64 -5.21 -0.51 -7.41
C ASP A 64 -6.53 -0.73 -6.67
N GLU A 65 -7.61 -0.86 -7.42
CA GLU A 65 -8.95 -1.08 -6.86
C GLU A 65 -9.10 -2.45 -6.18
N GLU A 66 -8.24 -3.42 -6.52
CA GLU A 66 -8.26 -4.78 -5.96
C GLU A 66 -6.83 -5.33 -5.84
N ILE A 67 -6.49 -5.93 -4.69
CA ILE A 67 -5.23 -6.65 -4.48
C ILE A 67 -5.43 -8.13 -4.81
N GLN A 68 -4.70 -8.62 -5.81
CA GLN A 68 -4.80 -10.01 -6.27
C GLN A 68 -4.13 -10.99 -5.29
N SER A 69 -4.59 -12.24 -5.29
CA SER A 69 -4.10 -13.29 -4.39
C SER A 69 -2.58 -13.50 -4.50
N ASP A 70 -2.04 -13.44 -5.72
CA ASP A 70 -0.60 -13.59 -5.95
C ASP A 70 0.21 -12.48 -5.26
N THR A 71 -0.33 -11.27 -5.20
CA THR A 71 0.25 -10.14 -4.47
C THR A 71 0.20 -10.38 -2.96
N VAL A 72 -0.94 -10.85 -2.44
CA VAL A 72 -1.12 -11.20 -1.02
C VAL A 72 -0.11 -12.25 -0.56
N ASP A 73 0.10 -13.29 -1.36
CA ASP A 73 1.01 -14.38 -1.03
C ASP A 73 2.48 -13.98 -1.10
N ARG A 74 2.82 -13.07 -2.03
CA ARG A 74 4.21 -12.71 -2.31
C ARG A 74 4.75 -11.61 -1.40
N LEU A 75 3.95 -10.59 -1.07
CA LEU A 75 4.39 -9.45 -0.26
C LEU A 75 5.15 -9.86 1.02
N PRO A 76 4.66 -10.81 1.84
CA PRO A 76 5.34 -11.17 3.09
C PRO A 76 6.72 -11.82 2.90
N SER A 77 7.02 -12.36 1.72
CA SER A 77 8.34 -12.93 1.43
C SER A 77 9.37 -11.88 1.04
N LEU A 78 8.90 -10.69 0.63
CA LEU A 78 9.73 -9.59 0.13
C LEU A 78 10.05 -8.57 1.22
N LEU A 79 9.07 -8.27 2.08
CA LEU A 79 9.15 -7.21 3.08
C LEU A 79 9.96 -7.64 4.31
N ARG A 80 10.73 -6.71 4.86
CA ARG A 80 11.33 -6.86 6.19
C ARG A 80 10.30 -6.53 7.27
N ALA A 81 10.61 -6.89 8.52
CA ALA A 81 9.70 -6.66 9.64
C ALA A 81 9.42 -5.17 9.92
N GLU A 82 10.35 -4.29 9.58
CA GLU A 82 10.22 -2.84 9.73
C GLU A 82 9.50 -2.15 8.58
N ASP A 83 9.46 -2.79 7.40
CA ASP A 83 8.88 -2.24 6.18
C ASP A 83 7.36 -2.19 6.28
N ILE A 84 6.75 -1.21 5.61
CA ILE A 84 5.30 -0.95 5.68
C ILE A 84 4.69 -1.19 4.30
N PHE A 85 3.54 -1.87 4.26
CA PHE A 85 2.70 -1.95 3.07
C PHE A 85 1.42 -1.13 3.26
N ILE A 86 1.09 -0.31 2.27
CA ILE A 86 -0.10 0.55 2.25
C ILE A 86 -0.94 0.27 1.01
N CYS A 87 -2.23 0.08 1.22
CA CYS A 87 -3.21 -0.04 0.15
C CYS A 87 -4.55 0.60 0.52
N LEU A 88 -5.49 0.63 -0.44
CA LEU A 88 -6.87 1.03 -0.17
C LEU A 88 -7.57 -0.06 0.66
N ASP A 89 -8.32 0.33 1.69
CA ASP A 89 -9.09 -0.62 2.50
C ASP A 89 -10.06 -1.45 1.63
N SER A 90 -10.68 -0.77 0.66
CA SER A 90 -11.62 -1.38 -0.28
C SER A 90 -10.98 -2.36 -1.26
N ALA A 91 -9.66 -2.37 -1.39
CA ALA A 91 -8.95 -3.26 -2.32
C ALA A 91 -8.68 -4.64 -1.74
N LEU A 92 -8.91 -4.84 -0.43
CA LEU A 92 -8.72 -6.12 0.24
C LEU A 92 -10.07 -6.79 0.51
N THR A 93 -10.10 -8.11 0.34
CA THR A 93 -11.12 -8.93 1.00
C THR A 93 -10.82 -9.02 2.49
N ASP A 94 -11.84 -9.36 3.30
CA ASP A 94 -11.66 -9.57 4.74
C ASP A 94 -10.60 -10.64 5.03
N GLU A 95 -10.58 -11.73 4.25
CA GLU A 95 -9.59 -12.80 4.38
C GLU A 95 -8.18 -12.34 4.01
N ALA A 96 -8.03 -11.55 2.94
CA ALA A 96 -6.74 -11.01 2.52
C ALA A 96 -6.18 -10.03 3.56
N LYS A 97 -7.05 -9.19 4.14
CA LYS A 97 -6.68 -8.24 5.19
C LYS A 97 -6.13 -8.94 6.42
N VAL A 98 -6.83 -9.95 6.93
CA VAL A 98 -6.35 -10.77 8.07
C VAL A 98 -5.01 -11.44 7.74
N THR A 99 -4.89 -12.03 6.54
CA THR A 99 -3.68 -12.73 6.12
C THR A 99 -2.46 -11.81 6.06
N LEU A 100 -2.63 -10.59 5.55
CA LEU A 100 -1.55 -9.61 5.46
C LEU A 100 -1.21 -9.01 6.83
N ASP A 101 -2.22 -8.62 7.62
CA ASP A 101 -2.01 -7.98 8.93
C ASP A 101 -1.27 -8.91 9.92
N ASP A 102 -1.46 -10.22 9.80
CA ASP A 102 -0.74 -11.23 10.59
C ASP A 102 0.74 -11.38 10.21
N ARG A 103 1.13 -10.98 8.99
CA ARG A 103 2.44 -11.33 8.40
C ARG A 103 3.33 -10.12 8.13
N ILE A 104 2.75 -8.96 7.86
CA ILE A 104 3.46 -7.72 7.53
C ILE A 104 2.84 -6.54 8.25
N ARG A 105 3.54 -5.40 8.26
CA ARG A 105 2.96 -4.14 8.75
C ARG A 105 2.04 -3.56 7.68
N LEU A 106 0.77 -3.91 7.75
CA LEU A 106 -0.27 -3.37 6.88
C LEU A 106 -0.81 -2.04 7.42
N LYS A 107 -0.99 -1.06 6.54
CA LYS A 107 -1.88 0.08 6.78
C LYS A 107 -2.85 0.21 5.62
N VAL A 108 -4.08 0.59 5.92
CA VAL A 108 -5.12 0.83 4.92
C VAL A 108 -5.53 2.29 4.95
N ILE A 109 -5.90 2.80 3.78
CA ILE A 109 -6.47 4.14 3.58
C ILE A 109 -7.93 3.95 3.18
#